data_AF-A0A6M4PLF3-F1
#
_entry.id   AF-A0A6M4PLF3-F1
#
_cell.length_a   1.000
_cell.length_b   1.000
_cell.length_c   1.000
_cell.angle_alpha   90.00
_cell.angle_beta   90.00
_cell.angle_gamma   90.00
#
_symmetry.space_group_name_H-M   'P 1'
#
loop_
_entity.id
_entity.type
_entity.pdbx_description
1 polymer ?
#
loop_
_entity_poly.entity_id
_entity_poly.type
_entity_poly.pdbx_seq_one_letter_code
_entity_poly.pdbx_strand_id
1 'polypeptide(L)'
;MGGNGGSGTHADKRPNELLGSWFVRSGWSKGELARQVNRRARQLGANHISTDTSRVRRWLDGENPREPIPRILSELFSERFGCVVSIEDLGLRAARQSPAASGVDLPWTGPQTVALLGEFSRSDLMLARRGFLGTSLALSAGPSLIEPMQRWLVPTPASPAPPEPQSALDARRPGRLSRPELELLESTTRMFRQWDAQCGGGLRRKAVVGQLHEVTDLLQEPQPEATTRKLFKVAAELAELAGWMSYDVGLQPTAQKYFVLALHAAKEAGDKPLGSYILSSMSRQMIHLGRPEDALELIHLAQYGSRDCASPRTQSMLYAMEARAYANMGQPGKTKRAVRMAEDTFAEVDEWDEPDPDWIRFFSEAELHGENSHSYRDLAYVAGRSPAYASLAEPLMRRAVELFADDSEHQRSYALNLIGMATVHLLQREPEESTTYATRAMGIAKKVRSERVNTRIRKTVDTAVRDYGDLAAVIDLSDQLAVDLPENAEAV
;
A
#
# COMPACT_ATOMS: atom_id res chain seq x y z
N MET A 1 -49.50 -46.04 -11.17
CA MET A 1 -49.50 -44.94 -12.17
C MET A 1 -49.51 -43.63 -11.40
N GLY A 2 -48.66 -42.62 -11.57
CA GLY A 2 -47.39 -42.41 -12.29
C GLY A 2 -46.68 -41.30 -11.49
N GLY A 3 -45.36 -41.34 -11.30
CA GLY A 3 -44.42 -40.79 -12.26
C GLY A 3 -44.27 -39.28 -12.06
N ASN A 4 -43.24 -38.85 -11.33
CA ASN A 4 -42.63 -37.54 -11.59
C ASN A 4 -41.14 -37.57 -11.23
N GLY A 5 -40.31 -37.67 -12.27
CA GLY A 5 -38.87 -37.62 -12.17
C GLY A 5 -38.40 -36.18 -11.97
N GLY A 6 -37.61 -35.96 -10.92
CA GLY A 6 -36.75 -34.78 -10.80
C GLY A 6 -35.40 -35.12 -11.39
N SER A 7 -35.21 -34.82 -12.68
CA SER A 7 -33.91 -34.81 -13.35
C SER A 7 -33.07 -33.68 -12.76
N GLY A 8 -32.20 -34.03 -11.80
CA GLY A 8 -31.09 -33.17 -11.40
C GLY A 8 -30.18 -32.95 -12.60
N THR A 9 -30.09 -31.70 -13.03
CA THR A 9 -29.18 -31.22 -14.07
C THR A 9 -27.73 -31.54 -13.68
N HIS A 10 -27.17 -32.58 -14.29
CA HIS A 10 -25.73 -32.77 -14.34
C HIS A 10 -25.13 -31.59 -15.10
N ALA A 11 -24.66 -30.58 -14.38
CA ALA A 11 -23.70 -29.63 -14.94
C ALA A 11 -22.51 -30.45 -15.47
N ASP A 12 -22.25 -30.36 -16.77
CA ASP A 12 -21.14 -31.04 -17.44
C ASP A 12 -19.84 -30.82 -16.67
N LYS A 13 -19.38 -31.87 -15.96
CA LYS A 13 -18.08 -31.85 -15.28
C LYS A 13 -17.01 -31.89 -16.35
N ARG A 14 -16.45 -30.74 -16.69
CA ARG A 14 -15.25 -30.65 -17.52
C ARG A 14 -14.05 -31.19 -16.72
N PRO A 15 -13.28 -32.15 -17.27
CA PRO A 15 -12.05 -32.61 -16.65
C PRO A 15 -11.09 -31.46 -16.31
N ASN A 16 -10.35 -31.57 -15.22
CA ASN A 16 -9.30 -30.61 -14.88
C ASN A 16 -8.04 -30.92 -15.71
N GLU A 17 -7.96 -30.35 -16.90
CA GLU A 17 -6.87 -30.57 -17.86
C GLU A 17 -5.50 -30.14 -17.29
N LEU A 18 -5.48 -29.08 -16.47
CA LEU A 18 -4.28 -28.57 -15.82
C LEU A 18 -3.72 -29.56 -14.79
N LEU A 19 -4.55 -29.99 -13.82
CA LEU A 19 -4.15 -31.04 -12.87
C LEU A 19 -3.79 -32.34 -13.59
N GLY A 20 -4.52 -32.68 -14.66
CA GLY A 20 -4.24 -33.83 -15.50
C GLY A 20 -2.82 -33.80 -16.10
N SER A 21 -2.42 -32.67 -16.67
CA SER A 21 -1.09 -32.47 -17.25
C SER A 21 0.03 -32.64 -16.23
N TRP A 22 -0.09 -31.97 -15.07
CA TRP A 22 0.89 -32.09 -13.98
C TRP A 22 0.96 -33.50 -13.39
N PHE A 23 -0.20 -34.14 -13.23
CA PHE A 23 -0.29 -35.52 -12.75
C PHE A 23 0.43 -36.49 -13.69
N VAL A 24 0.19 -36.41 -15.00
CA VAL A 24 0.86 -37.28 -15.99
C VAL A 24 2.37 -37.05 -15.99
N ARG A 25 2.82 -35.79 -15.97
CA ARG A 25 4.25 -35.43 -15.92
C ARG A 25 4.96 -35.91 -14.66
N SER A 26 4.24 -36.04 -13.54
CA SER A 26 4.84 -36.42 -12.26
C SER A 26 5.29 -37.88 -12.21
N GLY A 27 4.70 -38.73 -13.05
CA GLY A 27 4.89 -40.18 -13.06
C GLY A 27 4.19 -40.91 -11.89
N TRP A 28 3.41 -40.21 -11.06
CA TRP A 28 2.72 -40.83 -9.93
C TRP A 28 1.51 -41.64 -10.37
N SER A 29 1.31 -42.79 -9.72
CA SER A 29 0.01 -43.46 -9.76
C SER A 29 -1.02 -42.71 -8.90
N LYS A 30 -2.32 -42.87 -9.17
CA LYS A 30 -3.38 -42.24 -8.34
C LYS A 30 -3.26 -42.65 -6.87
N GLY A 31 -2.85 -43.90 -6.61
CA GLY A 31 -2.66 -44.41 -5.25
C GLY A 31 -1.39 -43.90 -4.58
N GLU A 32 -0.38 -43.51 -5.37
CA GLU A 32 0.82 -42.86 -4.86
C GLU A 32 0.58 -41.40 -4.49
N LEU A 33 -0.12 -40.65 -5.35
CA LEU A 33 -0.54 -39.28 -5.02
C LEU A 33 -1.42 -39.26 -3.76
N ALA A 34 -2.40 -40.17 -3.66
CA ALA A 34 -3.23 -40.30 -2.46
C ALA A 34 -2.40 -40.56 -1.19
N ARG A 35 -1.39 -41.46 -1.27
CA ARG A 35 -0.47 -41.73 -0.15
C ARG A 35 0.37 -40.53 0.23
N GLN A 36 0.86 -39.76 -0.73
CA GLN A 36 1.65 -38.55 -0.48
C GLN A 36 0.79 -37.44 0.14
N VAL A 37 -0.42 -37.22 -0.35
CA VAL A 37 -1.38 -36.29 0.24
C VAL A 37 -1.67 -36.65 1.69
N ASN A 38 -1.94 -37.93 1.98
CA ASN A 38 -2.18 -38.38 3.35
C ASN A 38 -0.96 -38.22 4.26
N ARG A 39 0.25 -38.43 3.72
CA ARG A 39 1.50 -38.24 4.47
C ARG A 39 1.70 -36.77 4.85
N ARG A 40 1.56 -35.86 3.87
CA ARG A 40 1.68 -34.41 4.10
C ARG A 40 0.58 -33.88 5.02
N ALA A 41 -0.65 -34.37 4.86
CA ALA A 41 -1.75 -34.03 5.76
C ALA A 41 -1.44 -34.37 7.22
N ARG A 42 -0.85 -35.54 7.50
CA ARG A 42 -0.42 -35.92 8.87
C ARG A 42 0.71 -35.02 9.39
N GLN A 43 1.66 -34.65 8.54
CA GLN A 43 2.74 -33.71 8.91
C GLN A 43 2.19 -32.33 9.30
N LEU A 44 1.09 -31.90 8.67
CA LEU A 44 0.38 -30.66 8.97
C LEU A 44 -0.64 -30.77 10.13
N GLY A 45 -0.67 -31.91 10.84
CA GLY A 45 -1.63 -32.15 11.93
C GLY A 45 -3.08 -32.42 11.49
N ALA A 46 -3.34 -32.51 10.18
CA ALA A 46 -4.66 -32.75 9.61
C ALA A 46 -4.99 -34.26 9.53
N ASN A 47 -5.00 -34.93 10.68
CA ASN A 47 -5.16 -36.39 10.80
C ASN A 47 -6.54 -36.92 10.34
N HIS A 48 -7.52 -36.04 10.17
CA HIS A 48 -8.87 -36.36 9.69
C HIS A 48 -8.93 -36.58 8.16
N ILE A 49 -7.84 -36.30 7.43
CA ILE A 49 -7.79 -36.43 5.98
C ILE A 49 -7.39 -37.85 5.59
N SER A 50 -8.30 -38.51 4.88
CA SER A 50 -8.05 -39.80 4.24
C SER A 50 -8.43 -39.72 2.77
N THR A 51 -7.41 -39.61 1.93
CA THR A 51 -7.50 -39.59 0.47
C THR A 51 -7.23 -40.98 -0.09
N ASP A 52 -8.01 -41.38 -1.08
CA ASP A 52 -7.86 -42.63 -1.83
C ASP A 52 -7.76 -42.36 -3.34
N THR A 53 -7.60 -43.43 -4.12
CA THR A 53 -7.54 -43.38 -5.59
C THR A 53 -8.80 -42.78 -6.22
N SER A 54 -9.96 -43.00 -5.58
CA SER A 54 -11.26 -42.49 -6.03
C SER A 54 -11.35 -40.96 -5.89
N ARG A 55 -10.85 -40.39 -4.79
CA ARG A 55 -10.78 -38.93 -4.61
C ARG A 55 -9.83 -38.27 -5.60
N VAL A 56 -8.65 -38.86 -5.82
CA VAL A 56 -7.70 -38.36 -6.83
C VAL A 56 -8.34 -38.38 -8.23
N ARG A 57 -9.08 -39.45 -8.57
CA ARG A 57 -9.84 -39.50 -9.83
C ARG A 57 -10.87 -38.36 -9.91
N ARG A 58 -11.65 -38.12 -8.85
CA ARG A 58 -12.63 -37.03 -8.84
C ARG A 58 -12.01 -35.66 -9.07
N TRP A 59 -10.82 -35.41 -8.53
CA TRP A 59 -10.10 -34.15 -8.76
C TRP A 59 -9.65 -33.98 -10.22
N LEU A 60 -9.15 -35.05 -10.82
CA LEU A 60 -8.81 -35.08 -12.26
C LEU A 60 -10.06 -34.90 -13.13
N ASP A 61 -11.20 -35.42 -12.70
CA ASP A 61 -12.50 -35.28 -13.37
C ASP A 61 -13.16 -33.89 -13.12
N GLY A 62 -12.43 -32.92 -12.53
CA GLY A 62 -12.87 -31.54 -12.38
C GLY A 62 -13.43 -31.16 -11.01
N GLU A 63 -13.44 -32.08 -10.03
CA GLU A 63 -13.90 -31.76 -8.68
C GLU A 63 -12.85 -30.98 -7.88
N ASN A 64 -13.24 -29.82 -7.34
CA ASN A 64 -12.34 -29.05 -6.50
C ASN A 64 -12.24 -29.67 -5.09
N PRO A 65 -11.03 -30.07 -4.61
CA PRO A 65 -10.86 -30.54 -3.25
C PRO A 65 -11.11 -29.42 -2.24
N ARG A 66 -11.52 -29.81 -1.02
CA ARG A 66 -11.62 -28.88 0.13
C ARG A 66 -10.25 -28.71 0.79
N GLU A 67 -10.05 -27.58 1.47
CA GLU A 67 -8.85 -27.35 2.28
C GLU A 67 -8.61 -28.48 3.29
N PRO A 68 -7.35 -28.79 3.60
CA PRO A 68 -6.08 -28.22 3.12
C PRO A 68 -5.54 -28.85 1.81
N ILE A 69 -6.35 -29.65 1.10
CA ILE A 69 -5.86 -30.51 0.00
C ILE A 69 -5.30 -29.71 -1.21
N PRO A 70 -5.92 -28.60 -1.68
CA PRO A 70 -5.34 -27.81 -2.77
C PRO A 70 -3.91 -27.34 -2.47
N ARG A 71 -3.66 -26.86 -1.24
CA ARG A 71 -2.33 -26.47 -0.77
C ARG A 71 -1.35 -27.64 -0.74
N ILE A 72 -1.78 -28.79 -0.20
CA ILE A 72 -0.96 -30.00 -0.17
C ILE A 72 -0.55 -30.44 -1.58
N LEU A 73 -1.48 -30.38 -2.55
CA LEU A 73 -1.17 -30.73 -3.94
C LEU A 73 -0.16 -29.76 -4.56
N SER A 74 -0.33 -28.44 -4.37
CA SER A 74 0.62 -27.42 -4.83
C SER A 74 2.03 -27.66 -4.25
N GLU A 75 2.14 -27.93 -2.95
CA GLU A 75 3.44 -28.22 -2.32
C GLU A 75 4.07 -29.50 -2.87
N LEU A 76 3.30 -30.59 -2.98
CA LEU A 76 3.80 -31.87 -3.49
C LEU A 76 4.30 -31.76 -4.94
N PHE A 77 3.54 -31.11 -5.82
CA PHE A 77 3.97 -30.91 -7.20
C PHE A 77 5.16 -29.95 -7.29
N SER A 78 5.22 -28.92 -6.46
CA SER A 78 6.37 -28.01 -6.42
C SER A 78 7.66 -28.72 -6.02
N GLU A 79 7.60 -29.54 -4.97
CA GLU A 79 8.73 -30.37 -4.53
C GLU A 79 9.15 -31.39 -5.60
N ARG A 80 8.18 -31.98 -6.30
CA ARG A 80 8.45 -32.99 -7.34
C ARG A 80 9.18 -32.43 -8.54
N PHE A 81 8.88 -31.20 -8.95
CA PHE A 81 9.43 -30.60 -10.16
C PHE A 81 10.54 -29.57 -9.91
N GLY A 82 10.82 -29.23 -8.65
CA GLY A 82 11.86 -28.26 -8.29
C GLY A 82 11.54 -26.83 -8.75
N CYS A 83 10.28 -26.55 -9.07
CA CYS A 83 9.76 -25.23 -9.42
C CYS A 83 8.43 -25.01 -8.72
N VAL A 84 8.03 -23.76 -8.51
CA VAL A 84 6.74 -23.45 -7.86
C VAL A 84 5.60 -23.82 -8.81
N VAL A 85 4.68 -24.66 -8.34
CA VAL A 85 3.42 -25.03 -9.00
C VAL A 85 2.28 -24.54 -8.11
N SER A 86 1.61 -23.46 -8.50
CA SER A 86 0.53 -22.83 -7.72
C SER A 86 -0.76 -23.67 -7.73
N ILE A 87 -1.73 -23.31 -6.88
CA ILE A 87 -3.06 -23.95 -6.85
C ILE A 87 -3.78 -23.70 -8.19
N GLU A 88 -3.61 -22.51 -8.75
CA GLU A 88 -4.15 -22.07 -10.04
C GLU A 88 -3.49 -22.82 -11.21
N ASP A 89 -2.17 -23.09 -11.15
CA ASP A 89 -1.46 -23.88 -12.16
C ASP A 89 -1.96 -25.33 -12.22
N LEU A 90 -2.51 -25.84 -11.12
CA LEU A 90 -3.19 -27.13 -11.04
C LEU A 90 -4.66 -27.05 -11.47
N GLY A 91 -5.17 -25.89 -11.89
CA GLY A 91 -6.59 -25.69 -12.21
C GLY A 91 -7.53 -25.87 -11.02
N LEU A 92 -7.01 -25.78 -9.80
CA LEU A 92 -7.78 -25.87 -8.57
C LEU A 92 -8.18 -24.47 -8.10
N ARG A 93 -9.26 -24.38 -7.33
CA ARG A 93 -9.67 -23.14 -6.67
C ARG A 93 -9.26 -23.21 -5.21
N ALA A 94 -8.49 -22.23 -4.74
CA ALA A 94 -8.31 -22.01 -3.32
C ALA A 94 -9.69 -21.73 -2.66
N ALA A 95 -9.90 -22.15 -1.41
CA ALA A 95 -11.10 -21.73 -0.71
C ALA A 95 -11.14 -20.19 -0.66
N ARG A 96 -12.32 -19.60 -0.93
CA ARG A 96 -12.57 -18.19 -0.62
C ARG A 96 -12.25 -17.99 0.85
N GLN A 97 -11.15 -17.34 1.15
CA GLN A 97 -10.77 -17.06 2.52
C GLN A 97 -11.81 -16.12 3.12
N SER A 98 -12.15 -16.35 4.39
CA SER A 98 -12.98 -15.42 5.15
C SER A 98 -12.30 -14.04 5.16
N PRO A 99 -13.02 -12.91 5.13
CA PRO A 99 -12.43 -11.56 5.14
C PRO A 99 -11.38 -11.31 6.24
N ALA A 100 -11.43 -12.10 7.31
CA ALA A 100 -10.45 -12.13 8.40
C ALA A 100 -9.01 -12.55 7.99
N ALA A 101 -8.82 -13.16 6.82
CA ALA A 101 -7.49 -13.58 6.34
C ALA A 101 -6.79 -12.56 5.43
N SER A 102 -7.38 -11.38 5.23
CA SER A 102 -6.79 -10.27 4.45
C SER A 102 -5.51 -9.68 5.06
N GLY A 103 -5.07 -10.19 6.22
CA GLY A 103 -3.86 -9.73 6.89
C GLY A 103 -3.95 -8.32 7.48
N VAL A 104 -5.15 -7.72 7.50
CA VAL A 104 -5.42 -6.39 8.07
C VAL A 104 -6.04 -6.46 9.47
N ASP A 105 -6.81 -7.52 9.77
CA ASP A 105 -7.33 -7.77 11.12
C ASP A 105 -6.29 -8.50 11.98
N LEU A 106 -5.29 -7.75 12.45
CA LEU A 106 -4.17 -8.27 13.23
C LEU A 106 -4.39 -8.06 14.74
N PRO A 107 -3.81 -8.90 15.61
CA PRO A 107 -3.80 -8.64 17.05
C PRO A 107 -3.05 -7.34 17.37
N TRP A 108 -3.70 -6.41 18.08
CA TRP A 108 -3.15 -5.10 18.45
C TRP A 108 -2.37 -5.17 19.76
N THR A 109 -1.20 -5.79 19.68
CA THR A 109 -0.32 -6.06 20.82
C THR A 109 1.14 -6.00 20.38
N GLY A 110 2.02 -5.46 21.22
CA GLY A 110 3.46 -5.32 20.94
C GLY A 110 4.13 -6.59 20.39
N PRO A 111 4.09 -7.75 21.08
CA PRO A 111 4.77 -8.96 20.63
C PRO A 111 4.31 -9.46 19.25
N GLN A 112 3.01 -9.40 18.98
CA GLN A 112 2.44 -9.80 17.69
C GLN A 112 2.81 -8.81 16.58
N THR A 113 2.84 -7.50 16.89
CA THR A 113 3.29 -6.46 15.95
C THR A 113 4.74 -6.72 15.53
N VAL A 114 5.63 -7.02 16.49
CA VAL A 114 7.04 -7.37 16.23
C VAL A 114 7.15 -8.64 15.38
N ALA A 115 6.43 -9.70 15.74
CA ALA A 115 6.46 -10.96 14.98
C ALA A 115 6.03 -10.76 13.52
N LEU A 116 4.96 -10.00 13.29
CA LEU A 116 4.41 -9.77 11.95
C LEU A 116 5.28 -8.82 11.11
N LEU A 117 5.85 -7.77 11.71
CA LEU A 117 6.87 -6.95 11.06
C LEU A 117 8.06 -7.78 10.62
N GLY A 118 8.53 -8.69 11.48
CA GLY A 118 9.71 -9.52 11.24
C GLY A 118 9.46 -10.55 10.14
N GLU A 119 8.31 -11.24 10.17
CA GLU A 119 7.91 -12.19 9.15
C GLU A 119 7.74 -11.52 7.78
N PHE A 120 7.06 -10.38 7.75
CA PHE A 120 6.75 -9.70 6.49
C PHE A 120 7.99 -9.06 5.85
N SER A 121 8.79 -8.33 6.63
CA SER A 121 10.05 -7.72 6.14
C SER A 121 11.04 -8.77 5.63
N ARG A 122 11.21 -9.88 6.36
CA ARG A 122 12.06 -10.99 5.92
C ARG A 122 11.59 -11.59 4.60
N SER A 123 10.28 -11.87 4.50
CA SER A 123 9.69 -12.46 3.30
C SER A 123 9.87 -11.56 2.08
N ASP A 124 9.66 -10.26 2.25
CA ASP A 124 9.82 -9.26 1.19
C ASP A 124 11.29 -9.13 0.71
N LEU A 125 12.26 -9.21 1.63
CA LEU A 125 13.69 -9.23 1.28
C LEU A 125 14.11 -10.49 0.50
N MET A 126 13.58 -11.66 0.87
CA MET A 126 13.97 -12.94 0.28
C MET A 126 13.37 -13.17 -1.11
N LEU A 127 12.21 -12.59 -1.42
CA LEU A 127 11.46 -12.86 -2.66
C LEU A 127 11.67 -11.79 -3.75
N ALA A 128 12.75 -11.01 -3.63
CA ALA A 128 12.87 -9.68 -4.20
C ALA A 128 13.01 -9.53 -5.74
N ARG A 129 12.51 -10.48 -6.55
CA ARG A 129 12.43 -10.39 -8.03
C ARG A 129 11.24 -11.09 -8.70
N ARG A 130 10.50 -11.96 -8.01
CA ARG A 130 9.20 -12.45 -8.50
C ARG A 130 8.24 -12.02 -7.43
N GLY A 131 7.43 -11.01 -7.74
CA GLY A 131 6.47 -10.42 -6.82
C GLY A 131 5.80 -11.51 -6.00
N PHE A 132 5.51 -11.21 -4.74
CA PHE A 132 4.75 -12.08 -3.86
C PHE A 132 3.40 -12.41 -4.55
N LEU A 133 3.42 -13.43 -5.39
CA LEU A 133 2.29 -14.22 -5.87
C LEU A 133 2.07 -15.37 -4.89
N GLY A 134 2.42 -15.16 -3.62
CA GLY A 134 1.68 -15.80 -2.55
C GLY A 134 0.29 -15.20 -2.64
N THR A 135 -0.71 -16.05 -2.87
CA THR A 135 -2.17 -15.80 -2.88
C THR A 135 -2.71 -15.24 -1.54
N SER A 136 -1.88 -14.54 -0.75
CA SER A 136 -2.10 -14.14 0.64
C SER A 136 -1.95 -12.63 0.91
N LEU A 137 -1.70 -11.80 -0.10
CA LEU A 137 -1.74 -10.33 0.00
C LEU A 137 -2.85 -9.81 -0.92
N ALA A 138 -4.08 -9.84 -0.44
CA ALA A 138 -5.21 -9.18 -1.09
C ALA A 138 -5.39 -7.78 -0.48
N LEU A 139 -5.76 -6.80 -1.32
CA LEU A 139 -6.16 -5.49 -0.82
C LEU A 139 -7.49 -5.59 -0.05
N SER A 140 -7.49 -5.12 1.19
CA SER A 140 -8.68 -4.91 2.00
C SER A 140 -9.41 -3.63 1.60
N ALA A 141 -10.73 -3.67 1.80
CA ALA A 141 -11.65 -2.64 1.38
C ALA A 141 -12.92 -2.64 2.23
N GLY A 142 -13.53 -1.47 2.38
CA GLY A 142 -14.77 -1.28 3.12
C GLY A 142 -14.59 -1.67 4.59
N PRO A 143 -15.59 -2.32 5.20
CA PRO A 143 -15.52 -2.75 6.59
C PRO A 143 -14.27 -3.59 6.93
N SER A 144 -13.80 -4.43 5.99
CA SER A 144 -12.61 -5.28 6.19
C SER A 144 -11.30 -4.49 6.36
N LEU A 145 -11.27 -3.24 5.91
CA LEU A 145 -10.17 -2.30 6.15
C LEU A 145 -10.46 -1.40 7.34
N ILE A 146 -11.66 -0.81 7.39
CA ILE A 146 -11.97 0.25 8.36
C ILE A 146 -12.12 -0.27 9.78
N GLU A 147 -12.84 -1.39 9.99
CA GLU A 147 -13.12 -1.91 11.34
C GLU A 147 -11.84 -2.27 12.11
N PRO A 148 -10.82 -2.94 11.52
CA PRO A 148 -9.55 -3.14 12.19
C PRO A 148 -8.86 -1.84 12.56
N MET A 149 -8.85 -0.83 11.68
CA MET A 149 -8.14 0.43 11.90
C MET A 149 -8.75 1.25 13.04
N GLN A 150 -10.06 1.16 13.27
CA GLN A 150 -10.73 1.82 14.41
C GLN A 150 -10.13 1.41 15.77
N ARG A 151 -9.57 0.20 15.87
CA ARG A 151 -8.92 -0.27 17.10
C ARG A 151 -7.68 0.53 17.45
N TRP A 152 -7.10 1.29 16.52
CA TRP A 152 -6.04 2.26 16.81
C TRP A 152 -6.43 3.23 17.93
N LEU A 153 -7.70 3.67 17.98
CA LEU A 153 -8.21 4.62 18.99
C LEU A 153 -8.33 4.04 20.40
N VAL A 154 -8.41 2.70 20.53
CA VAL A 154 -8.62 2.05 21.82
C VAL A 154 -7.34 2.18 22.65
N PRO A 155 -7.36 2.72 23.87
CA PRO A 155 -6.16 2.81 24.70
C PRO A 155 -5.53 1.41 24.90
N THR A 156 -4.22 1.28 24.69
CA THR A 156 -3.51 0.05 25.05
C THR A 156 -3.48 -0.04 26.59
N PRO A 157 -3.98 -1.13 27.20
CA PRO A 157 -3.90 -1.29 28.65
C PRO A 157 -2.42 -1.28 29.05
N ALA A 158 -2.08 -0.52 30.10
CA ALA A 158 -0.72 -0.48 30.61
C ALA A 158 -0.27 -1.91 30.98
N SER A 159 0.85 -2.36 30.40
CA SER A 159 1.47 -3.60 30.87
C SER A 159 1.84 -3.44 32.35
N PRO A 160 1.60 -4.46 33.19
CA PRO A 160 2.04 -4.42 34.58
C PRO A 160 3.56 -4.16 34.60
N ALA A 161 3.99 -3.27 35.50
CA ALA A 161 5.38 -2.90 35.64
C ALA A 161 6.25 -4.17 35.77
N PRO A 162 7.34 -4.30 35.00
CA PRO A 162 8.25 -5.42 35.17
C PRO A 162 8.76 -5.43 36.63
N PRO A 163 8.96 -6.61 37.24
CA PRO A 163 9.50 -6.69 38.59
C PRO A 163 10.83 -5.93 38.66
N GLU A 164 11.02 -5.16 39.73
CA GLU A 164 12.26 -4.40 39.96
C GLU A 164 13.47 -5.33 39.82
N PRO A 165 14.53 -4.90 39.11
CA PRO A 165 15.73 -5.71 38.94
C PRO A 165 16.33 -6.01 40.31
N GLN A 166 16.30 -7.29 40.69
CA GLN A 166 16.70 -7.79 42.02
C GLN A 166 18.21 -7.67 42.27
N SER A 167 19.02 -7.26 41.29
CA SER A 167 20.45 -6.99 41.47
C SER A 167 21.04 -5.95 40.50
N ALA A 168 22.09 -5.27 40.93
CA ALA A 168 22.91 -4.38 40.09
C ALA A 168 23.69 -5.14 38.97
N LEU A 169 23.73 -6.47 39.02
CA LEU A 169 24.32 -7.32 37.97
C LEU A 169 23.34 -7.57 36.82
N ASP A 170 22.03 -7.56 37.07
CA ASP A 170 20.99 -7.63 36.02
C ASP A 170 20.92 -6.37 35.16
N ALA A 171 21.41 -5.24 35.68
CA ALA A 171 21.52 -3.98 34.94
C ALA A 171 22.63 -4.01 33.86
N ARG A 172 23.55 -4.99 33.92
CA ARG A 172 24.69 -5.14 32.98
C ARG A 172 24.48 -6.27 31.97
N ARG A 173 23.24 -6.57 31.55
CA ARG A 173 23.00 -7.54 30.47
C ARG A 173 23.50 -6.99 29.12
N PRO A 174 24.23 -7.78 28.29
CA PRO A 174 24.87 -7.30 27.06
C PRO A 174 23.95 -6.94 25.87
N GLY A 175 22.67 -6.60 26.07
CA GLY A 175 21.68 -6.40 24.98
C GLY A 175 20.88 -5.11 25.08
N ARG A 176 21.32 -4.12 25.85
CA ARG A 176 20.63 -2.83 25.96
C ARG A 176 21.19 -1.85 24.94
N LEU A 177 20.33 -1.38 24.04
CA LEU A 177 20.66 -0.31 23.11
C LEU A 177 21.10 0.94 23.86
N SER A 178 22.26 1.45 23.48
CA SER A 178 22.76 2.73 23.96
C SER A 178 21.98 3.89 23.31
N ARG A 179 22.01 5.05 23.97
CA ARG A 179 21.40 6.27 23.43
C ARG A 179 21.98 6.67 22.05
N PRO A 180 23.30 6.64 21.81
CA PRO A 180 23.86 6.93 20.49
C PRO A 180 23.41 5.97 19.39
N GLU A 181 23.25 4.67 19.68
CA GLU A 181 22.74 3.70 18.70
C GLU A 181 21.29 3.99 18.32
N LEU A 182 20.46 4.39 19.29
CA LEU A 182 19.08 4.78 19.02
C LEU A 182 18.99 6.08 18.20
N GLU A 183 19.80 7.08 18.54
CA GLU A 183 19.91 8.33 17.76
C GLU A 183 20.39 8.06 16.32
N LEU A 184 21.28 7.07 16.14
CA LEU A 184 21.72 6.62 14.82
C LEU A 184 20.55 6.04 14.02
N LEU A 185 19.74 5.15 14.60
CA LEU A 185 18.55 4.60 13.95
C LEU A 185 17.56 5.70 13.51
N GLU A 186 17.28 6.67 14.38
CA GLU A 186 16.43 7.83 14.06
C GLU A 186 17.03 8.70 12.93
N SER A 187 18.35 8.89 12.92
CA SER A 187 19.04 9.62 11.85
C SER A 187 19.02 8.88 10.51
N THR A 188 19.15 7.56 10.53
CA THR A 188 19.09 6.70 9.34
C THR A 188 17.70 6.73 8.72
N THR A 189 16.63 6.72 9.53
CA THR A 189 15.26 6.87 9.00
C THR A 189 15.04 8.21 8.31
N ARG A 190 15.58 9.31 8.86
CA ARG A 190 15.58 10.63 8.19
C ARG A 190 16.33 10.61 6.86
N MET A 191 17.50 9.99 6.83
CA MET A 191 18.29 9.83 5.61
C MET A 191 17.52 9.05 4.53
N PHE A 192 16.82 7.97 4.90
CA PHE A 192 16.00 7.21 3.95
C PHE A 192 14.84 8.03 3.38
N ARG A 193 14.17 8.85 4.19
CA ARG A 193 13.09 9.75 3.70
C ARG A 193 13.63 10.79 2.71
N GLN A 194 14.75 11.43 3.03
CA GLN A 194 15.42 12.38 2.11
C GLN A 194 15.82 11.72 0.80
N TRP A 195 16.33 10.49 0.86
CA TRP A 195 16.69 9.73 -0.33
C TRP A 195 15.48 9.32 -1.18
N ASP A 196 14.34 8.97 -0.58
CA ASP A 196 13.11 8.70 -1.35
C ASP A 196 12.62 9.97 -2.07
N ALA A 197 12.60 11.11 -1.38
CA ALA A 197 12.18 12.39 -1.94
C ALA A 197 12.96 12.75 -3.22
N GLN A 198 14.28 12.55 -3.19
CA GLN A 198 15.20 12.88 -4.30
C GLN A 198 15.11 11.94 -5.51
N CYS A 199 14.95 10.63 -5.30
CA CYS A 199 15.27 9.64 -6.34
C CYS A 199 14.10 8.75 -6.81
N GLY A 200 13.01 8.67 -6.06
CA GLY A 200 11.98 7.66 -6.35
C GLY A 200 12.14 6.35 -5.56
N GLY A 201 11.06 5.57 -5.44
CA GLY A 201 10.94 4.49 -4.44
C GLY A 201 11.67 3.19 -4.80
N GLY A 202 12.14 3.02 -6.03
CA GLY A 202 12.56 1.71 -6.53
C GLY A 202 13.87 1.15 -5.96
N LEU A 203 15.00 1.86 -6.14
CA LEU A 203 16.34 1.26 -5.90
C LEU A 203 16.65 1.06 -4.42
N ARG A 204 16.09 1.91 -3.54
CA ARG A 204 16.46 1.98 -2.13
C ARG A 204 15.46 1.27 -1.19
N ARG A 205 14.33 0.79 -1.71
CA ARG A 205 13.29 0.12 -0.90
C ARG A 205 13.83 -1.05 -0.09
N LYS A 206 14.73 -1.85 -0.68
CA LYS A 206 15.35 -2.99 0.01
C LYS A 206 16.20 -2.56 1.21
N ALA A 207 16.85 -1.40 1.15
CA ALA A 207 17.62 -0.88 2.27
C ALA A 207 16.68 -0.46 3.43
N VAL A 208 15.57 0.20 3.12
CA VAL A 208 14.54 0.55 4.12
C VAL A 208 13.96 -0.69 4.79
N VAL A 209 13.59 -1.71 4.00
CA VAL A 209 13.06 -2.97 4.56
C VAL A 209 14.12 -3.75 5.35
N GLY A 210 15.39 -3.70 4.92
CA GLY A 210 16.52 -4.24 5.68
C GLY A 210 16.67 -3.58 7.05
N GLN A 211 16.62 -2.25 7.10
CA GLN A 211 16.67 -1.50 8.35
C GLN A 211 15.46 -1.78 9.24
N LEU A 212 14.26 -1.89 8.64
CA LEU A 212 13.05 -2.28 9.38
C LEU A 212 13.22 -3.67 10.00
N HIS A 213 13.79 -4.62 9.27
CA HIS A 213 14.05 -5.96 9.77
C HIS A 213 15.01 -5.94 10.96
N GLU A 214 16.11 -5.19 10.86
CA GLU A 214 17.08 -5.01 11.96
C GLU A 214 16.44 -4.38 13.20
N VAL A 215 15.65 -3.31 13.04
CA VAL A 215 14.91 -2.69 14.16
C VAL A 215 13.91 -3.66 14.77
N THR A 216 13.32 -4.54 13.96
CA THR A 216 12.40 -5.57 14.46
C THR A 216 13.12 -6.65 15.26
N ASP A 217 14.34 -7.02 14.90
CA ASP A 217 15.17 -7.94 15.70
C ASP A 217 15.55 -7.29 17.04
N LEU A 218 15.89 -6.00 17.05
CA LEU A 218 16.15 -5.24 18.28
C LEU A 218 14.92 -5.16 19.20
N LEU A 219 13.71 -5.10 18.63
CA LEU A 219 12.44 -5.14 19.38
C LEU A 219 12.13 -6.52 19.99
N GLN A 220 12.78 -7.60 19.55
CA GLN A 220 12.65 -8.93 20.18
C GLN A 220 13.53 -9.06 21.43
N GLU A 221 14.52 -8.18 21.58
CA GLU A 221 15.41 -8.17 22.74
C GLU A 221 14.80 -7.41 23.92
N PRO A 222 15.10 -7.79 25.18
CA PRO A 222 14.61 -7.06 26.35
C PRO A 222 15.19 -5.63 26.43
N GLN A 223 14.34 -4.63 26.18
CA GLN A 223 14.69 -3.20 26.28
C GLN A 223 13.93 -2.50 27.42
N PRO A 224 14.48 -1.40 27.98
CA PRO A 224 13.71 -0.49 28.83
C PRO A 224 12.50 0.09 28.08
N GLU A 225 11.37 0.26 28.76
CA GLU A 225 10.10 0.71 28.15
C GLU A 225 10.23 1.99 27.30
N ALA A 226 11.02 2.96 27.77
CA ALA A 226 11.29 4.20 27.04
C ALA A 226 12.04 3.95 25.71
N THR A 227 12.98 3.00 25.70
CA THR A 227 13.71 2.57 24.49
C THR A 227 12.78 1.79 23.56
N THR A 228 11.97 0.87 24.10
CA THR A 228 10.99 0.09 23.33
C THR A 228 10.01 1.00 22.58
N ARG A 229 9.47 2.04 23.24
CA ARG A 229 8.58 3.02 22.58
C ARG A 229 9.26 3.73 21.41
N LYS A 230 10.51 4.15 21.59
CA LYS A 230 11.29 4.80 20.52
C LYS A 230 11.61 3.85 19.37
N LEU A 231 11.93 2.59 19.66
CA LEU A 231 12.13 1.56 18.62
C LEU A 231 10.83 1.30 17.84
N PHE A 232 9.67 1.23 18.51
CA PHE A 232 8.39 1.14 17.83
C PHE A 232 8.11 2.37 16.95
N LYS A 233 8.48 3.57 17.38
CA LYS A 233 8.39 4.78 16.55
C LYS A 233 9.25 4.66 15.29
N VAL A 234 10.52 4.26 15.44
CA VAL A 234 11.43 4.03 14.30
C VAL A 234 10.88 2.95 13.37
N ALA A 235 10.37 1.84 13.91
CA ALA A 235 9.75 0.77 13.14
C ALA A 235 8.51 1.26 12.38
N ALA A 236 7.67 2.08 13.00
CA ALA A 236 6.50 2.67 12.38
C ALA A 236 6.87 3.58 11.21
N GLU A 237 7.86 4.46 11.37
CA GLU A 237 8.33 5.35 10.31
C GLU A 237 8.99 4.59 9.15
N LEU A 238 9.78 3.55 9.44
CA LEU A 238 10.38 2.71 8.40
C LEU A 238 9.35 1.85 7.66
N ALA A 239 8.35 1.32 8.38
CA ALA A 239 7.24 0.58 7.77
C ALA A 239 6.35 1.50 6.92
N GLU A 240 6.07 2.73 7.38
CA GLU A 240 5.34 3.73 6.59
C GLU A 240 6.10 4.04 5.30
N LEU A 241 7.41 4.30 5.39
CA LEU A 241 8.25 4.58 4.24
C LEU A 241 8.33 3.38 3.28
N ALA A 242 8.47 2.15 3.79
CA ALA A 242 8.43 0.95 2.97
C ALA A 242 7.07 0.79 2.26
N GLY A 243 5.98 1.13 2.93
CA GLY A 243 4.64 1.19 2.37
C GLY A 243 4.53 2.23 1.26
N TRP A 244 5.00 3.45 1.51
CA TRP A 244 5.00 4.56 0.54
C TRP A 244 5.81 4.24 -0.71
N MET A 245 7.01 3.70 -0.55
CA MET A 245 7.86 3.28 -1.67
C MET A 245 7.23 2.13 -2.46
N SER A 246 6.55 1.20 -1.78
CA SER A 246 5.79 0.12 -2.44
C SER A 246 4.60 0.66 -3.24
N TYR A 247 3.90 1.64 -2.68
CA TYR A 247 2.80 2.35 -3.34
C TYR A 247 3.29 3.09 -4.60
N ASP A 248 4.43 3.78 -4.53
CA ASP A 248 5.01 4.56 -5.64
C ASP A 248 5.44 3.69 -6.84
N VAL A 249 5.84 2.43 -6.59
CA VAL A 249 6.19 1.46 -7.64
C VAL A 249 5.04 0.51 -8.02
N GLY A 250 3.82 0.75 -7.51
CA GLY A 250 2.62 0.00 -7.90
C GLY A 250 2.35 -1.30 -7.14
N LEU A 251 3.14 -1.64 -6.11
CA LEU A 251 2.92 -2.82 -5.26
C LEU A 251 1.84 -2.57 -4.21
N GLN A 252 0.59 -2.40 -4.66
CA GLN A 252 -0.53 -1.95 -3.83
C GLN A 252 -0.81 -2.84 -2.60
N PRO A 253 -0.89 -4.18 -2.72
CA PRO A 253 -1.14 -5.02 -1.55
C PRO A 253 0.00 -4.96 -0.52
N THR A 254 1.24 -4.94 -0.99
CA THR A 254 2.44 -4.79 -0.15
C THR A 254 2.43 -3.45 0.59
N ALA A 255 2.07 -2.36 -0.11
CA ALA A 255 1.94 -1.04 0.48
C ALA A 255 0.91 -1.03 1.62
N GLN A 256 -0.29 -1.57 1.36
CA GLN A 256 -1.36 -1.61 2.37
C GLN A 256 -0.93 -2.41 3.60
N LYS A 257 -0.25 -3.54 3.40
CA LYS A 257 0.24 -4.36 4.52
C LYS A 257 1.26 -3.60 5.36
N TYR A 258 2.21 -2.90 4.74
CA TYR A 258 3.18 -2.08 5.46
C TYR A 258 2.52 -0.92 6.21
N PHE A 259 1.54 -0.23 5.62
CA PHE A 259 0.81 0.84 6.32
C PHE A 259 0.06 0.32 7.54
N VAL A 260 -0.58 -0.84 7.44
CA VAL A 260 -1.25 -1.49 8.59
C VAL A 260 -0.23 -1.80 9.69
N LEU A 261 0.90 -2.43 9.36
CA LEU A 261 1.95 -2.74 10.34
C LEU A 261 2.56 -1.47 10.95
N ALA A 262 2.71 -0.41 10.16
CA ALA A 262 3.16 0.90 10.63
C ALA A 262 2.18 1.49 11.66
N LEU A 263 0.87 1.42 11.41
CA LEU A 263 -0.14 1.93 12.33
C LEU A 263 -0.15 1.17 13.66
N HIS A 264 0.03 -0.15 13.61
CA HIS A 264 0.22 -0.98 14.80
C HIS A 264 1.46 -0.54 15.60
N ALA A 265 2.61 -0.36 14.93
CA ALA A 265 3.83 0.10 15.59
C ALA A 265 3.69 1.52 16.16
N ALA A 266 3.03 2.44 15.45
CA ALA A 266 2.77 3.80 15.94
C ALA A 266 1.89 3.80 17.19
N LYS A 267 0.91 2.88 17.27
CA LYS A 267 0.10 2.66 18.47
C LYS A 267 0.95 2.20 19.66
N GLU A 268 1.82 1.21 19.46
CA GLU A 268 2.72 0.71 20.51
C GLU A 268 3.76 1.77 20.94
N ALA A 269 4.14 2.67 20.03
CA ALA A 269 4.96 3.84 20.36
C ALA A 269 4.21 4.90 21.18
N GLY A 270 2.86 4.90 21.13
CA GLY A 270 2.01 5.96 21.67
C GLY A 270 2.03 7.25 20.84
N ASP A 271 2.50 7.19 19.59
CA ASP A 271 2.66 8.36 18.71
C ASP A 271 1.43 8.54 17.82
N LYS A 272 0.43 9.27 18.36
CA LYS A 272 -0.84 9.52 17.66
C LYS A 272 -0.67 10.40 16.41
N PRO A 273 0.15 11.47 16.40
CA PRO A 273 0.42 12.23 15.17
C PRO A 273 1.04 11.37 14.06
N LEU A 274 1.98 10.47 14.39
CA LEU A 274 2.52 9.54 13.39
C LEU A 274 1.44 8.57 12.88
N GLY A 275 0.56 8.07 13.76
CA GLY A 275 -0.58 7.24 13.38
C GLY A 275 -1.56 7.93 12.42
N SER A 276 -1.86 9.22 12.63
CA SER A 276 -2.72 9.98 11.72
C SER A 276 -2.08 10.23 10.35
N TYR A 277 -0.76 10.43 10.30
CA TYR A 277 -0.01 10.46 9.04
C TYR A 277 -0.07 9.14 8.28
N ILE A 278 0.14 8.01 8.95
CA ILE A 278 0.02 6.68 8.33
C ILE A 278 -1.39 6.45 7.75
N LEU A 279 -2.44 6.83 8.48
CA LEU A 279 -3.83 6.77 7.99
C LEU A 279 -4.04 7.69 6.77
N SER A 280 -3.35 8.83 6.70
CA SER A 280 -3.36 9.69 5.51
C SER A 280 -2.70 9.02 4.29
N SER A 281 -1.61 8.27 4.48
CA SER A 281 -0.97 7.46 3.43
C SER A 281 -1.92 6.37 2.92
N MET A 282 -2.63 5.70 3.83
CA MET A 282 -3.69 4.74 3.47
C MET A 282 -4.83 5.41 2.71
N SER A 283 -5.27 6.60 3.15
CA SER A 283 -6.31 7.37 2.46
C SER A 283 -5.92 7.73 1.03
N ARG A 284 -4.68 8.19 0.80
CA ARG A 284 -4.14 8.47 -0.55
C ARG A 284 -4.15 7.21 -1.43
N GLN A 285 -3.80 6.05 -0.86
CA GLN A 285 -3.93 4.79 -1.56
C GLN A 285 -5.39 4.51 -1.95
N MET A 286 -6.34 4.68 -1.04
CA MET A 286 -7.76 4.43 -1.33
C MET A 286 -8.32 5.39 -2.39
N ILE A 287 -7.92 6.67 -2.40
CA ILE A 287 -8.27 7.62 -3.47
C ILE A 287 -7.70 7.13 -4.82
N HIS A 288 -6.44 6.69 -4.85
CA HIS A 288 -5.81 6.17 -6.06
C HIS A 288 -6.52 4.92 -6.61
N LEU A 289 -7.05 4.07 -5.73
CA LEU A 289 -7.82 2.88 -6.07
C LEU A 289 -9.31 3.18 -6.39
N GLY A 290 -9.72 4.45 -6.41
CA GLY A 290 -11.11 4.84 -6.71
C GLY A 290 -12.10 4.51 -5.60
N ARG A 291 -11.65 4.53 -4.34
CA ARG A 291 -12.45 4.19 -3.15
C ARG A 291 -12.51 5.36 -2.16
N PRO A 292 -13.16 6.48 -2.54
CA PRO A 292 -13.12 7.70 -1.76
C PRO A 292 -13.88 7.62 -0.43
N GLU A 293 -14.88 6.74 -0.29
CA GLU A 293 -15.59 6.52 0.97
C GLU A 293 -14.64 5.98 2.05
N ASP A 294 -13.86 4.96 1.72
CA ASP A 294 -12.85 4.43 2.64
C ASP A 294 -11.75 5.45 2.94
N ALA A 295 -11.34 6.21 1.93
CA ALA A 295 -10.38 7.28 2.12
C ALA A 295 -10.88 8.31 3.13
N LEU A 296 -12.17 8.66 3.09
CA LEU A 296 -12.80 9.59 4.00
C LEU A 296 -12.87 9.02 5.43
N GLU A 297 -13.30 7.77 5.58
CA GLU A 297 -13.37 7.10 6.89
C GLU A 297 -11.99 7.02 7.57
N LEU A 298 -10.93 6.71 6.81
CA LEU A 298 -9.55 6.72 7.32
C LEU A 298 -9.10 8.11 7.77
N ILE A 299 -9.50 9.16 7.07
CA ILE A 299 -9.16 10.55 7.44
C ILE A 299 -9.96 11.02 8.65
N HIS A 300 -11.24 10.68 8.75
CA HIS A 300 -12.02 10.98 9.96
C HIS A 300 -11.48 10.26 11.18
N LEU A 301 -11.05 9.01 11.02
CA LEU A 301 -10.33 8.26 12.05
C LEU A 301 -9.03 8.98 12.45
N ALA A 302 -8.22 9.41 11.48
CA ALA A 302 -6.97 10.14 11.69
C ALA A 302 -7.19 11.46 12.45
N GLN A 303 -8.10 12.31 11.97
CA GLN A 303 -8.45 13.58 12.60
C GLN A 303 -8.96 13.38 14.03
N TYR A 304 -9.84 12.40 14.26
CA TYR A 304 -10.36 12.13 15.60
C TYR A 304 -9.25 11.64 16.54
N GLY A 305 -8.39 10.73 16.08
CA GLY A 305 -7.34 10.12 16.91
C GLY A 305 -6.21 11.07 17.29
N SER A 306 -5.92 12.09 16.45
CA SER A 306 -4.85 13.07 16.71
C SER A 306 -5.34 14.47 17.10
N ARG A 307 -6.65 14.68 17.32
CA ARG A 307 -7.25 16.01 17.56
C ARG A 307 -6.62 16.83 18.70
N ASP A 308 -6.06 16.16 19.70
CA ASP A 308 -5.50 16.79 20.91
C ASP A 308 -3.98 16.96 20.86
N CYS A 309 -3.32 16.54 19.77
CA CYS A 309 -1.85 16.49 19.69
C CYS A 309 -1.26 16.70 18.27
N ALA A 310 -2.08 16.85 17.23
CA ALA A 310 -1.59 17.13 15.88
C ALA A 310 -1.12 18.58 15.78
N SER A 311 0.04 18.80 15.15
CA SER A 311 0.47 20.15 14.76
C SER A 311 -0.48 20.74 13.70
N PRO A 312 -0.54 22.07 13.55
CA PRO A 312 -1.32 22.70 12.47
C PRO A 312 -0.95 22.16 11.09
N ARG A 313 0.34 21.87 10.83
CA ARG A 313 0.77 21.28 9.54
C ARG A 313 0.17 19.89 9.32
N THR A 314 0.20 19.04 10.35
CA THR A 314 -0.41 17.70 10.30
C THR A 314 -1.91 17.81 10.07
N GLN A 315 -2.59 18.70 10.80
CA GLN A 315 -4.04 18.87 10.71
C GLN A 315 -4.46 19.44 9.34
N SER A 316 -3.72 20.41 8.80
CA SER A 316 -3.93 20.95 7.45
C SER A 316 -3.83 19.85 6.38
N MET A 317 -2.82 18.98 6.45
CA MET A 317 -2.69 17.82 5.55
C MET A 317 -3.93 16.91 5.62
N LEU A 318 -4.46 16.65 6.82
CA LEU A 318 -5.66 15.82 6.98
C LEU A 318 -6.89 16.49 6.36
N TYR A 319 -7.05 17.82 6.47
CA TYR A 319 -8.12 18.55 5.80
C TYR A 319 -7.98 18.54 4.26
N ALA A 320 -6.76 18.65 3.74
CA ALA A 320 -6.51 18.56 2.30
C ALA A 320 -6.88 17.16 1.76
N MET A 321 -6.59 16.09 2.51
CA MET A 321 -7.02 14.74 2.15
C MET A 321 -8.54 14.53 2.24
N GLU A 322 -9.18 15.11 3.26
CA GLU A 322 -10.64 15.13 3.37
C GLU A 322 -11.30 15.82 2.16
N ALA A 323 -10.75 16.96 1.74
CA ALA A 323 -11.21 17.67 0.54
C ALA A 323 -11.11 16.79 -0.70
N ARG A 324 -10.00 16.06 -0.85
CA ARG A 324 -9.76 15.20 -2.01
C ARG A 324 -10.68 13.98 -2.03
N ALA A 325 -11.00 13.41 -0.87
CA ALA A 325 -12.02 12.37 -0.74
C ALA A 325 -13.41 12.90 -1.14
N TYR A 326 -13.84 14.04 -0.60
CA TYR A 326 -15.12 14.66 -0.97
C TYR A 326 -15.21 15.03 -2.47
N ALA A 327 -14.11 15.50 -3.06
CA ALA A 327 -14.06 15.80 -4.48
C ALA A 327 -14.35 14.58 -5.35
N ASN A 328 -13.72 13.44 -5.03
CA ASN A 328 -13.92 12.17 -5.74
C ASN A 328 -15.33 11.58 -5.51
N MET A 329 -16.02 11.98 -4.44
CA MET A 329 -17.44 11.66 -4.21
C MET A 329 -18.43 12.65 -4.86
N GLY A 330 -17.94 13.68 -5.56
CA GLY A 330 -18.78 14.71 -6.17
C GLY A 330 -19.50 15.60 -5.16
N GLN A 331 -18.88 15.90 -4.01
CA GLN A 331 -19.45 16.69 -2.92
C GLN A 331 -18.85 18.11 -2.88
N PRO A 332 -19.30 19.05 -3.74
CA PRO A 332 -18.62 20.34 -3.95
C PRO A 332 -18.61 21.24 -2.71
N GLY A 333 -19.72 21.31 -1.97
CA GLY A 333 -19.82 22.13 -0.76
C GLY A 333 -18.86 21.66 0.34
N LYS A 334 -18.77 20.35 0.53
CA LYS A 334 -17.86 19.74 1.51
C LYS A 334 -16.40 19.87 1.09
N THR A 335 -16.11 19.70 -0.21
CA THR A 335 -14.78 19.92 -0.80
C THR A 335 -14.28 21.33 -0.51
N LYS A 336 -15.07 22.37 -0.86
CA LYS A 336 -14.70 23.77 -0.63
C LYS A 336 -14.48 24.10 0.85
N ARG A 337 -15.31 23.53 1.73
CA ARG A 337 -15.15 23.71 3.18
C ARG A 337 -13.84 23.11 3.66
N ALA A 338 -13.53 21.87 3.26
CA ALA A 338 -12.31 21.18 3.68
C ALA A 338 -11.04 21.84 3.11
N VAL A 339 -11.06 22.32 1.85
CA VAL A 339 -9.98 23.14 1.27
C VAL A 339 -9.71 24.37 2.13
N ARG A 340 -10.76 25.12 2.48
CA ARG A 340 -10.63 26.32 3.31
C ARG A 340 -10.08 25.98 4.70
N MET A 341 -10.55 24.91 5.34
CA MET A 341 -10.00 24.45 6.62
C MET A 341 -8.51 24.11 6.50
N ALA A 342 -8.09 23.46 5.41
CA ALA A 342 -6.68 23.16 5.18
C ALA A 342 -5.84 24.44 5.06
N GLU A 343 -6.32 25.44 4.33
CA GLU A 343 -5.66 26.74 4.15
C GLU A 343 -5.60 27.54 5.46
N ASP A 344 -6.75 27.70 6.13
CA ASP A 344 -6.86 28.44 7.39
C ASP A 344 -5.94 27.81 8.46
N THR A 345 -5.92 26.47 8.59
CA THR A 345 -5.04 25.78 9.54
C THR A 345 -3.56 25.81 9.13
N PHE A 346 -3.24 25.85 7.82
CA PHE A 346 -1.84 25.97 7.39
C PHE A 346 -1.26 27.34 7.72
N ALA A 347 -2.08 28.39 7.74
CA ALA A 347 -1.63 29.74 8.09
C ALA A 347 -1.09 29.84 9.53
N GLU A 348 -1.51 28.94 10.42
CA GLU A 348 -1.08 28.88 11.83
C GLU A 348 0.24 28.10 12.04
N VAL A 349 0.81 27.54 10.98
CA VAL A 349 1.98 26.65 11.06
C VAL A 349 3.22 27.34 11.63
N ASP A 350 3.47 28.60 11.27
CA ASP A 350 4.65 29.34 11.73
C ASP A 350 4.49 29.88 13.16
N GLU A 351 3.26 29.87 13.70
CA GLU A 351 2.94 30.26 15.08
C GLU A 351 3.02 29.09 16.07
N TRP A 352 3.31 27.87 15.58
CA TRP A 352 3.37 26.67 16.40
C TRP A 352 4.72 26.56 17.15
N ASP A 353 4.65 26.43 18.47
CA ASP A 353 5.83 26.46 19.34
C ASP A 353 6.73 25.22 19.23
N GLU A 354 6.16 24.05 18.91
CA GLU A 354 6.92 22.80 18.84
C GLU A 354 7.43 22.53 17.42
N PRO A 355 8.69 22.14 17.23
CA PRO A 355 9.19 21.83 15.90
C PRO A 355 8.50 20.60 15.33
N ASP A 356 8.07 20.69 14.08
CA ASP A 356 7.47 19.56 13.40
C ASP A 356 8.41 18.36 13.25
N PRO A 357 7.90 17.14 13.46
CA PRO A 357 8.63 15.93 13.12
C PRO A 357 9.05 15.90 11.66
N ASP A 358 10.19 15.28 11.35
CA ASP A 358 10.72 15.24 9.98
C ASP A 358 9.73 14.64 8.96
N TRP A 359 8.93 13.65 9.38
CA TRP A 359 7.97 12.96 8.52
C TRP A 359 6.83 13.85 8.00
N ILE A 360 6.51 15.00 8.62
CA ILE A 360 5.46 15.90 8.11
C ILE A 360 6.01 17.05 7.27
N ARG A 361 7.34 17.27 7.27
CA ARG A 361 7.96 18.43 6.61
C ARG A 361 7.75 18.48 5.10
N PHE A 362 7.44 17.34 4.47
CA PHE A 362 7.08 17.30 3.04
C PHE A 362 5.81 18.11 2.73
N PHE A 363 4.91 18.27 3.71
CA PHE A 363 3.67 19.02 3.53
C PHE A 363 3.94 20.53 3.64
N SER A 364 4.49 21.08 2.57
CA SER A 364 4.82 22.49 2.39
C SER A 364 3.66 23.29 1.76
N GLU A 365 3.82 24.60 1.61
CA GLU A 365 2.88 25.46 0.86
C GLU A 365 2.66 24.91 -0.57
N ALA A 366 3.71 24.38 -1.19
CA ALA A 366 3.63 23.76 -2.52
C ALA A 366 2.73 22.53 -2.52
N GLU A 367 2.86 21.63 -1.53
CA GLU A 367 1.98 20.46 -1.43
C GLU A 367 0.55 20.84 -1.07
N LEU A 368 0.33 21.83 -0.18
CA LEU A 368 -1.02 22.31 0.12
C LEU A 368 -1.74 22.78 -1.15
N HIS A 369 -1.10 23.64 -1.94
CA HIS A 369 -1.67 24.12 -3.20
C HIS A 369 -1.88 22.99 -4.22
N GLY A 370 -0.92 22.06 -4.33
CA GLY A 370 -1.05 20.89 -5.19
C GLY A 370 -2.25 20.01 -4.81
N GLU A 371 -2.43 19.75 -3.53
CA GLU A 371 -3.55 18.95 -3.00
C GLU A 371 -4.92 19.62 -3.15
N ASN A 372 -5.01 20.92 -2.85
CA ASN A 372 -6.25 21.68 -3.03
C ASN A 372 -6.62 21.79 -4.52
N SER A 373 -5.63 21.99 -5.40
CA SER A 373 -5.84 21.96 -6.83
C SER A 373 -6.31 20.60 -7.32
N HIS A 374 -5.69 19.51 -6.87
CA HIS A 374 -6.12 18.15 -7.18
C HIS A 374 -7.57 17.91 -6.77
N SER A 375 -8.00 18.43 -5.62
CA SER A 375 -9.39 18.35 -5.19
C SER A 375 -10.34 19.05 -6.17
N TYR A 376 -10.05 20.27 -6.61
CA TYR A 376 -10.90 20.95 -7.60
C TYR A 376 -10.85 20.30 -8.99
N ARG A 377 -9.69 19.79 -9.42
CA ARG A 377 -9.54 19.05 -10.67
C ARG A 377 -10.38 17.76 -10.65
N ASP A 378 -10.29 16.98 -9.58
CA ASP A 378 -11.03 15.73 -9.45
C ASP A 378 -12.55 16.01 -9.41
N LEU A 379 -12.96 17.07 -8.70
CA LEU A 379 -14.35 17.55 -8.70
C LEU A 379 -14.80 18.01 -10.10
N ALA A 380 -13.93 18.64 -10.88
CA ALA A 380 -14.23 19.01 -12.26
C ALA A 380 -14.56 17.77 -13.09
N TYR A 381 -13.78 16.69 -12.98
CA TYR A 381 -14.05 15.43 -13.67
C TYR A 381 -15.37 14.78 -13.25
N VAL A 382 -15.61 14.64 -11.93
CA VAL A 382 -16.83 14.02 -11.42
C VAL A 382 -18.07 14.83 -11.79
N ALA A 383 -17.96 16.16 -11.85
CA ALA A 383 -19.04 17.06 -12.26
C ALA A 383 -19.14 17.27 -13.78
N GLY A 384 -18.72 16.31 -14.60
CA GLY A 384 -18.87 16.36 -16.06
C GLY A 384 -17.93 17.34 -16.76
N ARG A 385 -16.67 17.44 -16.30
CA ARG A 385 -15.64 18.36 -16.79
C ARG A 385 -16.03 19.84 -16.65
N SER A 386 -16.53 20.22 -15.48
CA SER A 386 -16.98 21.58 -15.19
C SER A 386 -15.84 22.62 -15.31
N PRO A 387 -15.96 23.61 -16.21
CA PRO A 387 -14.97 24.68 -16.33
C PRO A 387 -14.82 25.51 -15.05
N ALA A 388 -15.90 25.68 -14.28
CA ALA A 388 -15.88 26.45 -13.04
C ALA A 388 -14.94 25.84 -11.99
N TYR A 389 -14.85 24.51 -11.92
CA TYR A 389 -13.91 23.85 -11.00
C TYR A 389 -12.50 23.79 -11.57
N ALA A 390 -12.34 23.68 -12.90
CA ALA A 390 -11.03 23.82 -13.54
C ALA A 390 -10.41 25.22 -13.27
N SER A 391 -11.22 26.28 -13.34
CA SER A 391 -10.80 27.65 -13.00
C SER A 391 -10.41 27.84 -11.52
N LEU A 392 -10.91 27.00 -10.60
CA LEU A 392 -10.45 27.00 -9.20
C LEU A 392 -9.16 26.19 -9.02
N ALA A 393 -8.98 25.13 -9.81
CA ALA A 393 -7.80 24.27 -9.75
C ALA A 393 -6.54 24.95 -10.31
N GLU A 394 -6.69 25.72 -11.39
CA GLU A 394 -5.59 26.32 -12.14
C GLU A 394 -4.66 27.23 -11.30
N PRO A 395 -5.14 28.27 -10.59
CA PRO A 395 -4.24 29.17 -9.87
C PRO A 395 -3.48 28.46 -8.74
N LEU A 396 -4.13 27.49 -8.09
CA LEU A 396 -3.50 26.65 -7.07
C LEU A 396 -2.43 25.74 -7.67
N MET A 397 -2.71 25.09 -8.81
CA MET A 397 -1.71 24.24 -9.47
C MET A 397 -0.52 25.05 -9.97
N ARG A 398 -0.78 26.22 -10.54
CA ARG A 398 0.27 27.14 -11.01
C ARG A 398 1.21 27.50 -9.86
N ARG A 399 0.65 27.89 -8.71
CA ARG A 399 1.43 28.21 -7.51
C ARG A 399 2.25 27.02 -7.01
N ALA A 400 1.67 25.82 -7.00
CA ALA A 400 2.40 24.60 -6.65
C ALA A 400 3.58 24.33 -7.61
N VAL A 401 3.35 24.45 -8.93
CA VAL A 401 4.39 24.29 -9.97
C VAL A 401 5.50 25.32 -9.83
N GLU A 402 5.18 26.59 -9.54
CA GLU A 402 6.15 27.65 -9.29
C GLU A 402 7.02 27.31 -8.07
N LEU A 403 6.41 26.96 -6.94
CA LEU A 403 7.13 26.64 -5.70
C LEU A 403 8.03 25.41 -5.85
N PHE A 404 7.57 24.37 -6.55
CA PHE A 404 8.38 23.18 -6.80
C PHE A 404 9.48 23.39 -7.84
N ALA A 405 9.42 24.44 -8.67
CA ALA A 405 10.45 24.70 -9.68
C ALA A 405 11.81 25.02 -9.02
N ASP A 406 11.78 25.65 -7.85
CA ASP A 406 12.98 25.99 -7.07
C ASP A 406 13.41 24.87 -6.11
N ASP A 407 12.65 23.77 -6.04
CA ASP A 407 12.89 22.64 -5.16
C ASP A 407 13.65 21.50 -5.88
N SER A 408 14.97 21.46 -5.71
CA SER A 408 15.80 20.40 -6.28
C SER A 408 15.65 19.04 -5.59
N GLU A 409 15.02 18.98 -4.41
CA GLU A 409 14.88 17.75 -3.63
C GLU A 409 13.62 16.97 -4.03
N HIS A 410 12.49 17.64 -4.27
CA HIS A 410 11.20 16.98 -4.49
C HIS A 410 10.81 16.86 -5.97
N GLN A 411 11.76 16.43 -6.81
CA GLN A 411 11.56 16.34 -8.27
C GLN A 411 10.39 15.43 -8.68
N ARG A 412 10.10 14.38 -7.90
CA ARG A 412 8.93 13.51 -8.12
C ARG A 412 7.62 14.28 -7.92
N SER A 413 7.49 15.05 -6.83
CA SER A 413 6.33 15.91 -6.59
C SER A 413 6.23 16.99 -7.66
N TYR A 414 7.35 17.55 -8.10
CA TYR A 414 7.36 18.52 -9.18
C TYR A 414 6.79 17.94 -10.49
N ALA A 415 7.23 16.75 -10.90
CA ALA A 415 6.68 16.06 -12.08
C ALA A 415 5.17 15.80 -11.96
N LEU A 416 4.69 15.41 -10.76
CA LEU A 416 3.26 15.20 -10.49
C LEU A 416 2.43 16.47 -10.59
N ASN A 417 2.97 17.61 -10.16
CA ASN A 417 2.29 18.91 -10.27
C ASN A 417 2.34 19.45 -11.71
N LEU A 418 3.43 19.25 -12.45
CA LEU A 418 3.49 19.57 -13.88
C LEU A 418 2.43 18.79 -14.67
N ILE A 419 2.33 17.48 -14.47
CA ILE A 419 1.27 16.69 -15.14
C ILE A 419 -0.13 17.02 -14.60
N GLY A 420 -0.22 17.46 -13.33
CA GLY A 420 -1.42 18.05 -12.75
C GLY A 420 -1.88 19.28 -13.53
N MET A 421 -0.97 20.21 -13.83
CA MET A 421 -1.21 21.41 -14.63
C MET A 421 -1.61 21.06 -16.06
N ALA A 422 -0.91 20.12 -16.70
CA ALA A 422 -1.28 19.61 -18.02
C ALA A 422 -2.73 19.10 -18.05
N THR A 423 -3.16 18.41 -16.98
CA THR A 423 -4.51 17.90 -16.85
C THR A 423 -5.55 19.02 -16.65
N VAL A 424 -5.19 20.10 -15.94
CA VAL A 424 -6.04 21.29 -15.79
C VAL A 424 -6.24 22.00 -17.14
N HIS A 425 -5.19 22.17 -17.94
CA HIS A 425 -5.31 22.74 -19.29
C HIS A 425 -6.20 21.90 -20.22
N LEU A 426 -6.16 20.56 -20.14
CA LEU A 426 -7.11 19.71 -20.89
C LEU A 426 -8.56 19.94 -20.45
N LEU A 427 -8.81 20.16 -19.16
CA LEU A 427 -10.15 20.51 -18.66
C LEU A 427 -10.61 21.88 -19.17
N GLN A 428 -9.67 22.81 -19.39
CA GLN A 428 -9.91 24.14 -19.95
C GLN A 428 -9.96 24.17 -21.49
N ARG A 429 -9.74 23.02 -22.15
CA ARG A 429 -9.67 22.87 -23.61
C ARG A 429 -8.48 23.61 -24.26
N GLU A 430 -7.35 23.59 -23.57
CA GLU A 430 -6.07 24.18 -24.01
C GLU A 430 -5.04 23.06 -24.22
N PRO A 431 -5.19 22.24 -25.27
CA PRO A 431 -4.34 21.06 -25.47
C PRO A 431 -2.87 21.40 -25.75
N GLU A 432 -2.58 22.52 -26.41
CA GLU A 432 -1.20 22.95 -26.68
C GLU A 432 -0.44 23.26 -25.38
N GLU A 433 -1.06 24.02 -24.46
CA GLU A 433 -0.47 24.28 -23.14
C GLU A 433 -0.33 22.98 -22.33
N SER A 434 -1.31 22.09 -22.42
CA SER A 434 -1.21 20.76 -21.81
C SER A 434 0.03 20.01 -22.26
N THR A 435 0.32 20.01 -23.57
CA THR A 435 1.50 19.33 -24.12
C THR A 435 2.80 19.89 -23.57
N THR A 436 2.93 21.21 -23.44
CA THR A 436 4.11 21.87 -22.86
C THR A 436 4.42 21.36 -21.45
N TYR A 437 3.41 21.30 -20.58
CA TYR A 437 3.59 20.81 -19.21
C TYR A 437 3.83 19.29 -19.16
N ALA A 438 3.16 18.51 -20.01
CA ALA A 438 3.37 17.06 -20.10
C ALA A 438 4.79 16.71 -20.56
N THR A 439 5.33 17.41 -21.56
CA THR A 439 6.72 17.23 -22.03
C THR A 439 7.73 17.56 -20.93
N ARG A 440 7.51 18.65 -20.18
CA ARG A 440 8.37 18.97 -19.00
C ARG A 440 8.32 17.87 -17.95
N ALA A 441 7.12 17.37 -17.62
CA ALA A 441 6.94 16.27 -16.68
C ALA A 441 7.67 15.00 -17.13
N MET A 442 7.59 14.65 -18.43
CA MET A 442 8.31 13.51 -19.01
C MET A 442 9.84 13.66 -18.89
N GLY A 443 10.37 14.86 -19.10
CA GLY A 443 11.80 15.14 -18.94
C GLY A 443 12.31 14.85 -17.52
N ILE A 444 11.47 15.07 -16.50
CA ILE A 444 11.77 14.72 -15.11
C ILE A 444 11.53 13.23 -14.86
N ALA A 445 10.43 12.66 -15.37
CA ALA A 445 10.06 11.26 -15.22
C ALA A 445 11.18 10.30 -15.65
N LYS A 446 11.95 10.64 -16.70
CA LYS A 446 13.14 9.88 -17.12
C LYS A 446 14.20 9.72 -16.04
N LYS A 447 14.28 10.67 -15.10
CA LYS A 447 15.31 10.74 -14.07
C LYS A 447 14.85 10.17 -12.73
N VAL A 448 13.53 10.00 -12.52
CA VAL A 448 12.93 9.52 -11.28
C VAL A 448 12.25 8.17 -11.48
N ARG A 449 12.40 7.25 -10.52
CA ARG A 449 11.70 5.95 -10.58
C ARG A 449 10.37 6.03 -9.85
N SER A 450 9.29 6.36 -10.56
CA SER A 450 7.92 6.39 -10.01
C SER A 450 6.91 5.89 -11.04
N GLU A 451 6.25 4.78 -10.74
CA GLU A 451 5.18 4.26 -11.60
C GLU A 451 3.94 5.15 -11.53
N ARG A 452 3.72 5.82 -10.39
CA ARG A 452 2.64 6.79 -10.22
C ARG A 452 2.78 7.98 -11.18
N VAL A 453 4.01 8.49 -11.38
CA VAL A 453 4.30 9.55 -12.36
C VAL A 453 4.01 9.03 -13.77
N ASN A 454 4.57 7.87 -14.13
CA ASN A 454 4.40 7.27 -15.46
C ASN A 454 2.92 7.03 -15.80
N THR A 455 2.17 6.42 -14.88
CA THR A 455 0.74 6.16 -15.02
C THR A 455 -0.05 7.46 -15.22
N ARG A 456 0.31 8.53 -14.49
CA ARG A 456 -0.38 9.82 -14.63
C ARG A 456 -0.07 10.47 -15.98
N ILE A 457 1.18 10.42 -16.43
CA ILE A 457 1.59 10.93 -17.74
C ILE A 457 0.81 10.20 -18.84
N ARG A 458 0.83 8.86 -18.86
CA ARG A 458 0.11 8.06 -19.87
C ARG A 458 -1.38 8.42 -19.89
N LYS A 459 -2.05 8.42 -18.73
CA LYS A 459 -3.47 8.76 -18.65
C LYS A 459 -3.81 10.16 -19.19
N THR A 460 -2.94 11.14 -18.94
CA THR A 460 -3.12 12.51 -19.43
C THR A 460 -2.89 12.58 -20.95
N VAL A 461 -1.86 11.92 -21.47
CA VAL A 461 -1.59 11.83 -22.92
C VAL A 461 -2.71 11.07 -23.65
N ASP A 462 -3.18 9.94 -23.13
CA ASP A 462 -4.31 9.19 -23.68
C ASP A 462 -5.58 10.04 -23.75
N THR A 463 -5.79 10.88 -22.73
CA THR A 463 -6.91 11.83 -22.70
C THR A 463 -6.76 12.90 -23.77
N ALA A 464 -5.55 13.44 -23.96
CA ALA A 464 -5.25 14.41 -25.01
C ALA A 464 -5.44 13.79 -26.41
N VAL A 465 -4.90 12.60 -26.66
CA VAL A 465 -5.04 11.88 -27.94
C VAL A 465 -6.50 11.57 -28.25
N ARG A 466 -7.27 11.09 -27.27
CA ARG A 466 -8.70 10.79 -27.49
C ARG A 466 -9.50 12.04 -27.87
N ASP A 467 -9.21 13.17 -27.24
CA ASP A 467 -10.03 14.38 -27.37
C ASP A 467 -9.49 15.34 -28.47
N TYR A 468 -8.21 15.23 -28.84
CA TYR A 468 -7.47 16.18 -29.69
C TYR A 468 -6.41 15.52 -30.61
N GLY A 469 -6.57 14.25 -30.96
CA GLY A 469 -5.55 13.47 -31.69
C GLY A 469 -5.14 13.97 -33.08
N ASP A 470 -5.89 14.90 -33.67
CA ASP A 470 -5.55 15.52 -34.96
C ASP A 470 -4.58 16.72 -34.82
N LEU A 471 -4.32 17.19 -33.58
CA LEU A 471 -3.39 18.29 -33.35
C LEU A 471 -1.94 17.81 -33.38
N ALA A 472 -1.10 18.48 -34.17
CA ALA A 472 0.32 18.15 -34.31
C ALA A 472 1.04 18.06 -32.96
N ALA A 473 0.81 19.00 -32.04
CA ALA A 473 1.41 18.98 -30.71
C ALA A 473 1.04 17.73 -29.88
N VAL A 474 -0.17 17.19 -30.05
CA VAL A 474 -0.64 15.98 -29.35
C VAL A 474 -0.04 14.72 -29.98
N ILE A 475 0.09 14.69 -31.31
CA ILE A 475 0.79 13.63 -32.04
C ILE A 475 2.26 13.58 -31.59
N ASP A 476 2.96 14.71 -31.61
CA ASP A 476 4.36 14.83 -31.19
C ASP A 476 4.55 14.37 -29.73
N LEU A 477 3.63 14.76 -28.83
CA LEU A 477 3.65 14.32 -27.43
C LEU A 477 3.46 12.81 -27.30
N SER A 478 2.56 12.21 -28.08
CA SER A 478 2.31 10.78 -28.06
C SER A 478 3.50 9.98 -28.59
N ASP A 479 4.13 10.45 -29.67
CA ASP A 479 5.35 9.85 -30.22
C ASP A 479 6.50 9.94 -29.22
N GLN A 480 6.68 11.10 -28.58
CA GLN A 480 7.68 11.29 -27.54
C GLN A 480 7.45 10.34 -26.36
N LEU A 481 6.19 10.12 -25.95
CA LEU A 481 5.83 9.21 -24.86
C LEU A 481 6.25 7.77 -25.18
N ALA A 482 6.00 7.32 -26.42
CA ALA A 482 6.36 5.98 -26.87
C ALA A 482 7.89 5.74 -26.85
N VAL A 483 8.68 6.77 -27.13
CA VAL A 483 10.15 6.71 -27.10
C VAL A 483 10.68 6.77 -25.66
N ASP A 484 10.14 7.68 -24.85
CA ASP A 484 10.73 8.05 -23.57
C ASP A 484 10.29 7.18 -22.39
N LEU A 485 9.06 6.69 -22.44
CA LEU A 485 8.44 5.88 -21.39
C LEU A 485 7.73 4.67 -22.01
N PRO A 486 8.45 3.81 -22.75
CA PRO A 486 7.87 2.66 -23.42
C PRO A 486 7.11 1.77 -22.43
N GLU A 487 6.06 1.10 -22.90
CA GLU A 487 5.37 0.09 -22.10
C GLU A 487 6.36 -1.06 -21.82
N ASN A 488 6.82 -1.17 -20.58
CA ASN A 488 7.64 -2.30 -20.17
C ASN A 488 6.77 -3.57 -20.17
N ALA A 489 7.00 -4.46 -21.12
CA ALA A 489 6.34 -5.77 -21.21
C ALA A 489 6.66 -6.73 -20.03
N GLU A 490 7.47 -6.32 -19.05
CA GLU A 490 7.90 -7.13 -17.90
C GLU A 490 7.22 -6.74 -16.56
N ALA A 491 6.12 -5.97 -16.59
CA ALA A 491 5.40 -5.55 -15.38
C ALA A 491 4.00 -6.20 -15.24
N VAL A 492 3.91 -7.52 -15.45
CA VAL A 492 2.73 -8.35 -15.09
C VAL A 492 3.10 -9.33 -13.99
#